data_AF-A0A7V9DQQ6-F1
#
_entry.id   AF-A0A7V9DQQ6-F1
#
_cell.length_a   1.000
_cell.length_b   1.000
_cell.length_c   1.000
_cell.angle_alpha   90.00
_cell.angle_beta   90.00
_cell.angle_gamma   90.00
#
_symmetry.space_group_name_H-M   'P 1'
#
loop_
_entity.id
_entity.type
_entity.pdbx_description
1 polymer ?
#
loop_
_entity_poly.entity_id
_entity_poly.type
_entity_poly.pdbx_seq_one_letter_code
_entity_poly.pdbx_strand_id
1 'polypeptide(L)'
;MTDLLDDAWGALLTTALLGTDRRQPPAAPPGPIADVVADLAVIVGDSAPDAVFLNQLAVMTVARRVALQPGRPAHLLAPPADDPRPLCAPAAARQWRSIVDGWPVLEDEWMATVWQRGERVPADVLVDMLELHRTDVRRRQLAQQIGGPVVRWMSEHLDVPLAPPPRPGVDPAALPELPLHPDVAPLVNGDPNELASRIGQVLAGAGFAAADRRLVEHVVARMPSASLPAVVPMLDSMAADQRIGAAAAIIADLARRRLAMLASFEEDR
;
A
#
# COMPACT_ATOMS: atom_id res chain seq x y z
N MET A 1 -6.20 -43.02 -18.78
CA MET A 1 -4.87 -42.48 -19.15
C MET A 1 -4.34 -41.57 -18.04
N THR A 2 -5.16 -40.67 -17.49
CA THR A 2 -4.81 -39.83 -16.32
C THR A 2 -4.43 -40.68 -15.09
N ASP A 3 -5.21 -41.70 -14.75
CA ASP A 3 -4.93 -42.57 -13.59
C ASP A 3 -3.57 -43.30 -13.69
N LEU A 4 -3.22 -43.81 -14.88
CA LEU A 4 -1.92 -44.46 -15.12
C LEU A 4 -0.73 -43.48 -15.00
N LEU A 5 -0.93 -42.21 -15.37
CA LEU A 5 0.09 -41.17 -15.21
C LEU A 5 0.24 -40.73 -13.76
N ASP A 6 -0.86 -40.70 -13.01
CA ASP A 6 -0.87 -40.37 -11.59
C ASP A 6 -0.20 -41.47 -10.74
N ASP A 7 -0.49 -42.74 -11.04
CA ASP A 7 0.15 -43.88 -10.39
C ASP A 7 1.66 -43.93 -10.66
N ALA A 8 2.08 -43.79 -11.93
CA ALA A 8 3.49 -43.77 -12.30
C ALA A 8 4.24 -42.58 -11.68
N TRP A 9 3.58 -41.42 -11.57
CA TRP A 9 4.13 -40.24 -10.91
C TRP A 9 4.29 -40.43 -9.40
N GLY A 10 3.28 -41.00 -8.73
CA GLY A 10 3.35 -41.32 -7.30
C GLY A 10 4.50 -42.28 -6.99
N ALA A 11 4.72 -43.27 -7.86
CA ALA A 11 5.83 -44.21 -7.73
C ALA A 11 7.20 -43.51 -7.91
N LEU A 12 7.34 -42.60 -8.86
CA LEU A 12 8.56 -41.81 -9.07
C LEU A 12 8.86 -40.88 -7.90
N LEU A 13 7.84 -40.18 -7.37
CA LEU A 13 8.01 -39.34 -6.18
C LEU A 13 8.45 -40.15 -4.96
N THR A 14 7.89 -41.35 -4.81
CA THR A 14 8.30 -42.25 -3.71
C THR A 14 9.76 -42.69 -3.86
N THR A 15 10.20 -43.01 -5.07
CA THR A 15 11.63 -43.29 -5.33
C THR A 15 12.50 -42.05 -5.10
N ALA A 16 12.06 -40.85 -5.49
CA ALA A 16 12.77 -39.60 -5.22
C ALA A 16 13.02 -39.38 -3.73
N LEU A 17 12.00 -39.64 -2.90
CA LEU A 17 12.06 -39.45 -1.45
C LEU A 17 12.93 -40.50 -0.74
N LEU A 18 12.97 -41.73 -1.26
CA LEU A 18 13.73 -42.83 -0.66
C LEU A 18 15.16 -42.94 -1.20
N GLY A 19 15.43 -42.34 -2.36
CA GLY A 19 16.66 -42.52 -3.11
C GLY A 19 16.64 -43.78 -3.98
N THR A 20 17.26 -43.67 -5.15
CA THR A 20 17.41 -44.74 -6.15
C THR A 20 18.26 -45.92 -5.64
N ASP A 21 19.17 -45.68 -4.69
CA ASP A 21 19.94 -46.71 -3.99
C ASP A 21 19.06 -47.63 -3.14
N ARG A 22 18.02 -47.08 -2.50
CA ARG A 22 17.14 -47.82 -1.57
C ARG A 22 15.92 -48.39 -2.25
N ARG A 23 15.52 -47.80 -3.38
CA ARG A 23 14.36 -48.23 -4.15
C ARG A 23 14.66 -48.06 -5.63
N GLN A 24 14.61 -49.17 -6.37
CA GLN A 24 14.77 -49.11 -7.82
C GLN A 24 13.70 -48.23 -8.45
N PRO A 25 14.05 -47.42 -9.47
CA PRO A 25 13.07 -46.65 -10.23
C PRO A 25 11.98 -47.56 -10.80
N PRO A 26 10.69 -47.17 -10.69
CA PRO A 26 9.62 -47.92 -11.32
C PRO A 26 9.78 -47.89 -12.84
N ALA A 27 9.40 -48.97 -13.53
CA ALA A 27 9.38 -48.97 -15.00
C ALA A 27 8.49 -47.85 -15.54
N ALA A 28 8.89 -47.26 -16.68
CA ALA A 28 8.08 -46.27 -17.37
C ALA A 28 6.72 -46.88 -17.79
N PRO A 29 5.61 -46.13 -17.69
CA PRO A 29 4.31 -46.62 -18.14
C PRO A 29 4.36 -46.91 -19.65
N PRO A 30 3.74 -48.00 -20.12
CA PRO A 30 3.84 -48.42 -21.51
C PRO A 30 3.26 -47.36 -22.46
N GLY A 31 3.86 -47.27 -23.66
CA GLY A 31 3.48 -46.31 -24.70
C GLY A 31 4.51 -45.19 -24.88
N PRO A 32 4.10 -44.02 -25.42
CA PRO A 32 5.03 -42.99 -25.88
C PRO A 32 6.01 -42.47 -24.82
N ILE A 33 5.64 -42.54 -23.55
CA ILE A 33 6.51 -42.16 -22.43
C ILE A 33 7.66 -43.16 -22.27
N ALA A 34 7.37 -44.46 -22.31
CA ALA A 34 8.41 -45.49 -22.28
C ALA A 34 9.33 -45.40 -23.49
N ASP A 35 8.78 -45.12 -24.67
CA ASP A 35 9.55 -44.97 -25.91
C ASP A 35 10.54 -43.79 -25.82
N VAL A 36 10.07 -42.61 -25.36
CA VAL A 36 10.93 -41.43 -25.19
C VAL A 36 11.99 -41.66 -24.09
N VAL A 37 11.64 -42.35 -22.99
CA VAL A 37 12.62 -42.68 -21.94
C VAL A 37 13.68 -43.65 -22.46
N ALA A 38 13.28 -44.63 -23.27
CA ALA A 38 14.21 -45.57 -23.90
C ALA A 38 15.14 -44.87 -24.90
N ASP A 39 14.60 -43.96 -25.73
CA ASP A 39 15.38 -43.17 -26.67
C ASP A 39 16.39 -42.27 -25.94
N LEU A 40 16.00 -41.64 -24.84
CA LEU A 40 16.91 -40.85 -24.00
C LEU A 40 18.03 -41.70 -23.40
N ALA A 41 17.75 -42.93 -22.97
CA ALA A 41 18.77 -43.84 -22.46
C ALA A 41 19.81 -44.21 -23.54
N VAL A 42 19.37 -44.40 -24.79
CA VAL A 42 20.26 -44.65 -25.94
C VAL A 42 21.11 -43.42 -26.26
N ILE A 43 20.51 -42.23 -26.27
CA ILE A 43 21.17 -40.96 -26.61
C ILE A 43 22.22 -40.57 -25.58
N VAL A 44 21.88 -40.69 -24.29
CA VAL A 44 22.76 -40.31 -23.18
C VAL A 44 23.85 -41.36 -22.96
N GLY A 45 23.62 -42.61 -23.38
CA GLY A 45 24.58 -43.70 -23.23
C GLY A 45 24.80 -44.13 -21.77
N ASP A 46 23.94 -43.70 -20.85
CA ASP A 46 24.00 -44.02 -19.43
C ASP A 46 22.76 -44.82 -19.03
N SER A 47 23.01 -46.05 -18.56
CA SER A 47 21.99 -46.97 -18.05
C SER A 47 22.00 -47.09 -16.53
N ALA A 48 22.73 -46.20 -15.83
CA ALA A 48 22.70 -46.14 -14.39
C ALA A 48 21.27 -45.85 -13.88
N PRO A 49 20.85 -46.45 -12.75
CA PRO A 49 19.51 -46.26 -12.20
C PRO A 49 19.12 -44.79 -12.02
N ASP A 50 20.07 -43.94 -11.62
CA ASP A 50 19.85 -42.51 -11.39
C ASP A 50 19.56 -41.75 -12.69
N ALA A 51 20.27 -42.08 -13.77
CA ALA A 51 20.07 -41.49 -15.08
C ALA A 51 18.71 -41.88 -15.66
N VAL A 52 18.33 -43.15 -15.56
CA VAL A 52 17.01 -43.65 -15.98
C VAL A 52 15.89 -42.97 -15.19
N PHE A 53 16.07 -42.83 -13.87
CA PHE A 53 15.12 -42.14 -13.01
C PHE A 53 14.91 -40.67 -13.41
N LEU A 54 15.99 -39.91 -13.61
CA LEU A 54 15.91 -38.49 -13.99
C LEU A 54 15.27 -38.30 -15.36
N ASN A 55 15.61 -39.15 -16.34
CA ASN A 55 15.00 -39.12 -17.67
C ASN A 55 13.49 -39.38 -17.60
N GLN A 56 13.07 -40.39 -16.84
CA GLN A 56 11.66 -40.71 -16.65
C GLN A 56 10.91 -39.60 -15.90
N LEU A 57 11.51 -38.99 -14.88
CA LEU A 57 10.92 -37.86 -14.15
C LEU A 57 10.72 -36.64 -15.06
N ALA A 58 11.68 -36.34 -15.93
CA ALA A 58 11.61 -35.24 -16.88
C ALA A 58 10.47 -35.45 -17.90
N VAL A 59 10.40 -36.62 -18.53
CA VAL A 59 9.36 -36.97 -19.51
C VAL A 59 7.98 -36.95 -18.85
N MET A 60 7.84 -37.54 -17.66
CA MET A 60 6.57 -37.52 -16.91
C MET A 60 6.14 -36.12 -16.50
N THR A 61 7.07 -35.23 -16.14
CA THR A 61 6.76 -33.83 -15.81
C THR A 61 6.19 -33.09 -17.02
N VAL A 62 6.78 -33.30 -18.20
CA VAL A 62 6.27 -32.72 -19.46
C VAL A 62 4.90 -33.30 -19.79
N ALA A 63 4.76 -34.63 -19.75
CA ALA A 63 3.50 -35.32 -20.02
C ALA A 63 2.35 -34.84 -19.11
N ARG A 64 2.60 -34.66 -17.82
CA ARG A 64 1.62 -34.12 -16.87
C ARG A 64 1.24 -32.69 -17.21
N ARG A 65 2.22 -31.82 -17.52
CA ARG A 65 1.95 -30.41 -17.87
C ARG A 65 1.11 -30.27 -19.14
N VAL A 66 1.38 -31.08 -20.17
CA VAL A 66 0.59 -31.05 -21.42
C VAL A 66 -0.76 -31.76 -21.30
N ALA A 67 -0.89 -32.68 -20.34
CA ALA A 67 -2.17 -33.33 -20.02
C ALA A 67 -3.10 -32.44 -19.18
N LEU A 68 -2.62 -31.30 -18.65
CA LEU A 68 -3.48 -30.32 -17.99
C LEU A 68 -4.42 -29.70 -19.03
N GLN A 69 -5.69 -30.11 -18.98
CA GLN A 69 -6.76 -29.40 -19.66
C GLN A 69 -7.03 -28.11 -18.90
N PRO A 70 -7.20 -26.97 -19.58
CA PRO A 70 -7.75 -25.78 -18.95
C PRO A 70 -9.03 -26.17 -18.20
N GLY A 71 -9.12 -25.82 -16.92
CA GLY A 71 -10.36 -25.98 -16.18
C GLY A 71 -11.50 -25.23 -16.87
N ARG A 72 -12.74 -25.51 -16.47
CA ARG A 72 -13.89 -24.71 -16.92
C ARG A 72 -13.57 -23.23 -16.67
N PRO A 73 -13.82 -22.33 -17.64
CA PRO A 73 -13.64 -20.90 -17.42
C PRO A 73 -14.33 -20.49 -16.13
N ALA A 74 -13.59 -19.88 -15.22
CA ALA A 74 -14.19 -19.30 -14.03
C ALA A 74 -15.23 -18.25 -14.48
N HIS A 75 -16.33 -18.15 -13.74
CA HIS A 75 -17.26 -17.05 -13.97
C HIS A 75 -16.52 -15.73 -13.72
N LEU A 76 -16.57 -14.82 -14.70
CA LEU A 76 -16.03 -13.48 -14.52
C LEU A 76 -16.78 -12.82 -13.37
N LEU A 77 -16.05 -12.20 -12.46
CA LEU A 77 -16.65 -11.37 -11.43
C LEU A 77 -17.40 -10.22 -12.12
N ALA A 78 -18.63 -9.97 -11.70
CA ALA A 78 -19.35 -8.78 -12.14
C ALA A 78 -18.52 -7.54 -11.76
N PRO A 79 -18.50 -6.46 -12.55
CA PRO A 79 -17.79 -5.24 -12.17
C PRO A 79 -18.45 -4.59 -10.93
N PRO A 80 -17.71 -3.74 -10.19
CA PRO A 80 -18.29 -2.92 -9.13
C PRO A 80 -19.39 -2.01 -9.69
N ALA A 81 -20.35 -1.63 -8.85
CA ALA A 81 -21.35 -0.64 -9.24
C ALA A 81 -20.68 0.71 -9.58
N ASP A 82 -21.27 1.42 -10.54
CA ASP A 82 -20.79 2.74 -10.94
C ASP A 82 -20.83 3.72 -9.76
N ASP A 83 -19.81 4.56 -9.69
CA ASP A 83 -19.70 5.63 -8.69
C ASP A 83 -19.75 6.99 -9.41
N PRO A 84 -20.82 7.79 -9.19
CA PRO A 84 -21.04 9.03 -9.93
C PRO A 84 -20.14 10.19 -9.49
N ARG A 85 -19.42 10.04 -8.36
CA ARG A 85 -18.52 11.08 -7.84
C ARG A 85 -17.42 11.42 -8.86
N PRO A 86 -16.92 12.65 -8.98
CA PRO A 86 -15.77 12.94 -9.83
C PRO A 86 -14.49 12.27 -9.30
N LEU A 87 -13.52 11.99 -10.18
CA LEU A 87 -12.16 11.64 -9.73
C LEU A 87 -11.48 12.88 -9.15
N CYS A 88 -10.65 12.69 -8.12
CA CYS A 88 -9.82 13.76 -7.60
C CYS A 88 -8.74 14.16 -8.62
N ALA A 89 -8.28 15.40 -8.53
CA ALA A 89 -7.24 15.92 -9.40
C ALA A 89 -5.98 15.02 -9.38
N PRO A 90 -5.35 14.72 -10.54
CA PRO A 90 -4.13 13.91 -10.57
C PRO A 90 -2.99 14.52 -9.73
N ALA A 91 -2.97 15.84 -9.57
CA ALA A 91 -2.05 16.53 -8.68
C ALA A 91 -2.28 16.12 -7.21
N ALA A 92 -3.53 16.14 -6.73
CA ALA A 92 -3.89 15.73 -5.38
C ALA A 92 -3.52 14.25 -5.09
N ALA A 93 -3.77 13.36 -6.05
CA ALA A 93 -3.36 11.95 -5.95
C ALA A 93 -1.83 11.77 -5.82
N ARG A 94 -1.03 12.53 -6.59
CA ARG A 94 0.44 12.54 -6.45
C ARG A 94 0.88 13.14 -5.11
N GLN A 95 0.19 14.17 -4.61
CA GLN A 95 0.51 14.78 -3.34
C GLN A 95 0.38 13.80 -2.17
N TRP A 96 -0.66 12.94 -2.17
CA TRP A 96 -0.86 11.93 -1.14
C TRP A 96 0.36 11.01 -0.96
N ARG A 97 0.91 10.48 -2.07
CA ARG A 97 2.08 9.58 -2.00
C ARG A 97 3.27 10.22 -1.30
N SER A 98 3.62 11.45 -1.68
CA SER A 98 4.74 12.12 -1.03
C SER A 98 4.38 12.70 0.36
N ILE A 99 3.09 12.80 0.72
CA ILE A 99 2.65 13.06 2.10
C ILE A 99 2.89 11.84 2.97
N VAL A 100 2.49 10.63 2.55
CA VAL A 100 2.71 9.43 3.37
C VAL A 100 4.18 9.08 3.53
N ASP A 101 5.02 9.42 2.55
CA ASP A 101 6.47 9.20 2.64
C ASP A 101 7.18 10.25 3.50
N GLY A 102 6.78 11.52 3.42
CA GLY A 102 7.52 12.64 4.04
C GLY A 102 6.84 13.27 5.25
N TRP A 103 5.52 13.43 5.20
CA TRP A 103 4.72 14.19 6.16
C TRP A 103 3.39 13.51 6.57
N PRO A 104 3.40 12.31 7.19
CA PRO A 104 2.19 11.54 7.48
C PRO A 104 1.15 12.27 8.35
N VAL A 105 1.56 13.33 9.07
CA VAL A 105 0.66 14.18 9.86
C VAL A 105 -0.39 14.90 9.01
N LEU A 106 -0.12 15.11 7.72
CA LEU A 106 -1.05 15.75 6.77
C LEU A 106 -2.01 14.77 6.10
N GLU A 107 -1.79 13.46 6.25
CA GLU A 107 -2.60 12.45 5.56
C GLU A 107 -4.08 12.53 5.95
N ASP A 108 -4.38 12.69 7.25
CA ASP A 108 -5.76 12.78 7.71
C ASP A 108 -6.48 13.99 7.12
N GLU A 109 -5.77 15.12 6.95
CA GLU A 109 -6.31 16.32 6.31
C GLU A 109 -6.54 16.11 4.82
N TRP A 110 -5.60 15.44 4.13
CA TRP A 110 -5.77 15.08 2.73
C TRP A 110 -7.00 14.19 2.53
N MET A 111 -7.13 13.12 3.31
CA MET A 111 -8.24 12.17 3.22
C MET A 111 -9.58 12.84 3.56
N ALA A 112 -9.60 13.67 4.60
CA ALA A 112 -10.79 14.46 4.95
C ALA A 112 -11.18 15.42 3.82
N THR A 113 -10.20 16.04 3.16
CA THR A 113 -10.44 16.96 2.03
C THR A 113 -11.06 16.23 0.84
N VAL A 114 -10.52 15.07 0.44
CA VAL A 114 -11.11 14.22 -0.63
C VAL A 114 -12.56 13.87 -0.30
N TRP A 115 -12.80 13.41 0.94
CA TRP A 115 -14.11 13.01 1.40
C TRP A 115 -15.11 14.17 1.39
N GLN A 116 -14.75 15.32 1.95
CA GLN A 116 -15.61 16.52 2.01
C GLN A 116 -15.96 17.05 0.63
N ARG A 117 -15.04 16.92 -0.34
CA ARG A 117 -15.28 17.31 -1.73
C ARG A 117 -16.14 16.30 -2.50
N GLY A 118 -16.41 15.13 -1.92
CA GLY A 118 -17.17 14.06 -2.57
C GLY A 118 -16.44 13.50 -3.78
N GLU A 119 -15.10 13.53 -3.78
CA GLU A 119 -14.26 13.03 -4.86
C GLU A 119 -13.87 11.55 -4.63
N ARG A 120 -13.54 10.86 -5.71
CA ARG A 120 -12.95 9.51 -5.71
C ARG A 120 -11.46 9.60 -5.91
N VAL A 121 -10.71 8.73 -5.24
CA VAL A 121 -9.30 8.57 -5.53
C VAL A 121 -9.09 7.61 -6.71
N PRO A 122 -7.99 7.75 -7.46
CA PRO A 122 -7.53 6.74 -8.41
C PRO A 122 -7.39 5.35 -7.75
N ALA A 123 -7.65 4.29 -8.53
CA ALA A 123 -7.70 2.92 -8.01
C ALA A 123 -6.37 2.44 -7.42
N ASP A 124 -5.25 2.83 -8.04
CA ASP A 124 -3.90 2.58 -7.53
C ASP A 124 -3.70 3.24 -6.15
N VAL A 125 -4.08 4.50 -5.99
CA VAL A 125 -4.03 5.21 -4.70
C VAL A 125 -4.94 4.54 -3.66
N LEU A 126 -6.14 4.10 -4.04
CA LEU A 126 -7.04 3.41 -3.12
C LEU A 126 -6.42 2.10 -2.59
N VAL A 127 -5.81 1.31 -3.47
CA VAL A 127 -5.14 0.06 -3.07
C VAL A 127 -3.99 0.35 -2.11
N ASP A 128 -3.15 1.34 -2.44
CA ASP A 128 -2.04 1.78 -1.59
C ASP A 128 -2.56 2.21 -0.19
N MET A 129 -3.63 3.02 -0.13
CA MET A 129 -4.25 3.47 1.12
C MET A 129 -4.79 2.31 1.95
N LEU A 130 -5.48 1.37 1.30
CA LEU A 130 -6.03 0.20 1.97
C LEU A 130 -4.90 -0.64 2.58
N GLU A 131 -3.85 -0.94 1.82
CA GLU A 131 -2.71 -1.73 2.30
C GLU A 131 -1.99 -1.04 3.47
N LEU A 132 -1.67 0.25 3.30
CA LEU A 132 -0.95 1.05 4.30
C LEU A 132 -1.70 1.07 5.64
N HIS A 133 -3.02 1.23 5.61
CA HIS A 133 -3.84 1.42 6.81
C HIS A 133 -4.47 0.13 7.34
N ARG A 134 -3.94 -1.05 7.03
CA ARG A 134 -4.51 -2.33 7.49
C ARG A 134 -4.69 -2.43 9.01
N THR A 135 -3.87 -1.72 9.79
CA THR A 135 -3.91 -1.71 11.28
C THR A 135 -4.56 -0.46 11.88
N ASP A 136 -4.71 0.62 11.11
CA ASP A 136 -5.34 1.86 11.58
C ASP A 136 -6.83 1.84 11.23
N VAL A 137 -7.66 1.51 12.21
CA VAL A 137 -9.12 1.38 12.01
C VAL A 137 -9.75 2.66 11.47
N ARG A 138 -9.32 3.84 11.92
CA ARG A 138 -9.93 5.11 11.52
C ARG A 138 -9.56 5.44 10.08
N ARG A 139 -8.28 5.39 9.73
CA ARG A 139 -7.82 5.65 8.36
C ARG A 139 -8.35 4.60 7.40
N ARG A 140 -8.37 3.33 7.80
CA ARG A 140 -9.00 2.27 7.02
C ARG A 140 -10.48 2.55 6.77
N GLN A 141 -11.25 2.95 7.78
CA GLN A 141 -12.66 3.32 7.61
C GLN A 141 -12.82 4.46 6.60
N LEU A 142 -12.02 5.52 6.71
CA LEU A 142 -12.10 6.67 5.81
C LEU A 142 -11.68 6.30 4.38
N ALA A 143 -10.62 5.50 4.20
CA ALA A 143 -10.22 4.97 2.90
C ALA A 143 -11.33 4.11 2.27
N GLN A 144 -12.02 3.31 3.06
CA GLN A 144 -13.16 2.50 2.60
C GLN A 144 -14.35 3.36 2.16
N GLN A 145 -14.63 4.44 2.88
CA GLN A 145 -15.67 5.41 2.53
C GLN A 145 -15.32 6.19 1.26
N ILE A 146 -14.06 6.64 1.12
CA ILE A 146 -13.54 7.26 -0.09
C ILE A 146 -13.66 6.30 -1.28
N GLY A 147 -13.31 5.02 -1.11
CA GLY A 147 -13.41 4.02 -2.17
C GLY A 147 -14.85 3.64 -2.55
N GLY A 148 -15.83 3.76 -1.64
CA GLY A 148 -17.25 3.63 -1.97
C GLY A 148 -17.61 2.26 -2.57
N PRO A 149 -18.31 2.18 -3.72
CA PRO A 149 -18.78 0.93 -4.30
C PRO A 149 -17.67 -0.09 -4.61
N VAL A 150 -16.48 0.36 -5.03
CA VAL A 150 -15.40 -0.59 -5.38
C VAL A 150 -14.89 -1.33 -4.15
N VAL A 151 -14.82 -0.68 -2.99
CA VAL A 151 -14.39 -1.32 -1.74
C VAL A 151 -15.42 -2.34 -1.27
N ARG A 152 -16.71 -1.99 -1.37
CA ARG A 152 -17.79 -2.94 -1.08
C ARG A 152 -17.68 -4.17 -1.97
N TRP A 153 -17.53 -3.95 -3.28
CA TRP A 153 -17.34 -5.02 -4.23
C TRP A 153 -16.11 -5.89 -3.92
N MET A 154 -14.97 -5.28 -3.58
CA MET A 154 -13.76 -6.00 -3.18
C MET A 154 -13.99 -6.85 -1.93
N SER A 155 -14.73 -6.35 -0.94
CA SER A 155 -15.04 -7.13 0.26
C SER A 155 -15.97 -8.30 -0.01
N GLU A 156 -16.90 -8.16 -0.96
CA GLU A 156 -17.85 -9.21 -1.32
C GLU A 156 -17.20 -10.33 -2.15
N HIS A 157 -16.17 -10.01 -2.95
CA HIS A 157 -15.62 -10.93 -3.96
C HIS A 157 -14.15 -11.33 -3.76
N LEU A 158 -13.34 -10.54 -3.03
CA LEU A 158 -11.88 -10.71 -2.93
C LEU A 158 -11.39 -10.93 -1.49
N ASP A 159 -12.29 -11.20 -0.54
CA ASP A 159 -11.98 -11.40 0.90
C ASP A 159 -11.17 -10.23 1.51
N VAL A 160 -11.42 -9.02 1.02
CA VAL A 160 -10.78 -7.82 1.55
C VAL A 160 -11.49 -7.40 2.84
N PRO A 161 -10.81 -7.39 4.01
CA PRO A 161 -11.48 -7.12 5.27
C PRO A 161 -12.00 -5.68 5.32
N LEU A 162 -13.27 -5.56 5.68
CA LEU A 162 -13.88 -4.28 6.02
C LEU A 162 -13.48 -3.87 7.43
N ALA A 163 -13.23 -2.58 7.62
CA ALA A 163 -13.16 -2.04 8.96
C ALA A 163 -14.57 -2.04 9.56
N PRO A 164 -14.71 -2.12 10.90
CA PRO A 164 -16.01 -1.96 11.53
C PRO A 164 -16.69 -0.66 11.07
N PRO A 165 -18.02 -0.59 11.02
CA PRO A 165 -18.70 0.64 10.65
C PRO A 165 -18.36 1.78 11.63
N PRO A 166 -18.32 3.05 11.16
CA PRO A 166 -18.09 4.18 12.03
C PRO A 166 -19.19 4.28 13.09
N ARG A 167 -18.85 4.81 14.27
CA ARG A 167 -19.84 5.05 15.32
C ARG A 167 -20.86 6.08 14.83
N PRO A 168 -22.17 5.88 15.08
CA PRO A 168 -23.19 6.86 14.71
C PRO A 168 -22.87 8.23 15.30
N GLY A 169 -23.03 9.29 14.50
CA GLY A 169 -22.83 10.68 14.93
C GLY A 169 -21.36 11.15 14.96
N VAL A 170 -20.40 10.30 14.60
CA VAL A 170 -19.01 10.73 14.41
C VAL A 170 -18.83 11.13 12.94
N ASP A 171 -18.41 12.38 12.72
CA ASP A 171 -18.03 12.83 11.38
C ASP A 171 -16.75 12.09 10.95
N PRO A 172 -16.80 11.27 9.88
CA PRO A 172 -15.63 10.57 9.37
C PRO A 172 -14.54 11.52 8.85
N ALA A 173 -14.90 12.75 8.51
CA ALA A 173 -13.99 13.80 8.06
C ALA A 173 -13.37 14.61 9.20
N ALA A 174 -13.85 14.42 10.45
CA ALA A 174 -13.24 15.09 11.58
C ALA A 174 -11.75 14.69 11.63
N LEU A 175 -10.88 15.66 11.90
CA LEU A 175 -9.45 15.39 12.05
C LEU A 175 -9.17 14.82 13.45
N PRO A 176 -8.17 13.94 13.62
CA PRO A 176 -7.78 13.49 14.95
C PRO A 176 -7.31 14.67 15.79
N GLU A 177 -7.68 14.69 17.06
CA GLU A 177 -7.05 15.62 18.00
C GLU A 177 -5.56 15.30 18.05
N LEU A 178 -4.73 16.30 17.74
CA LEU A 178 -3.29 16.21 17.90
C LEU A 178 -2.95 16.86 19.23
N PRO A 179 -2.02 16.28 20.02
CA PRO A 179 -1.60 16.91 21.26
C PRO A 179 -0.93 18.24 20.92
N LEU A 180 -1.47 19.31 21.50
CA LEU A 180 -0.95 20.67 21.42
C LEU A 180 -0.51 21.12 22.81
N HIS A 181 0.56 21.90 22.87
CA HIS A 181 0.96 22.55 24.12
C HIS A 181 -0.10 23.59 24.51
N PRO A 182 -0.51 23.69 25.79
CA PRO A 182 -1.54 24.63 26.22
C PRO A 182 -1.22 26.08 25.86
N ASP A 183 0.05 26.48 25.88
CA ASP A 183 0.47 27.83 25.50
C ASP A 183 0.34 28.13 24.00
N VAL A 184 0.26 27.11 23.15
CA VAL A 184 0.19 27.30 21.68
C VAL A 184 -1.20 27.01 21.15
N ALA A 185 -2.01 26.21 21.86
CA ALA A 185 -3.37 25.87 21.45
C ALA A 185 -4.27 27.09 21.14
N PRO A 186 -4.26 28.19 21.94
CA PRO A 186 -5.03 29.39 21.62
C PRO A 186 -4.57 30.09 20.33
N LEU A 187 -3.29 29.98 20.00
CA LEU A 187 -2.68 30.66 18.84
C LEU A 187 -2.99 29.96 17.53
N VAL A 188 -3.34 28.67 17.55
CA VAL A 188 -3.69 27.91 16.35
C VAL A 188 -4.81 28.61 15.57
N ASN A 189 -5.79 29.18 16.28
CA ASN A 189 -6.91 29.92 15.68
C ASN A 189 -6.76 31.45 15.76
N GLY A 190 -5.59 31.94 16.18
CA GLY A 190 -5.31 33.36 16.42
C GLY A 190 -4.77 34.09 15.19
N ASP A 191 -4.13 35.24 15.44
CA ASP A 191 -3.47 36.02 14.39
C ASP A 191 -2.27 35.25 13.79
N PRO A 192 -2.15 35.12 12.46
CA PRO A 192 -1.06 34.39 11.82
C PRO A 192 0.34 34.90 12.16
N ASN A 193 0.51 36.22 12.37
CA ASN A 193 1.81 36.81 12.69
C ASN A 193 2.20 36.52 14.14
N GLU A 194 1.22 36.56 15.05
CA GLU A 194 1.42 36.16 16.45
C GLU A 194 1.81 34.68 16.54
N LEU A 195 1.12 33.82 15.80
CA LEU A 195 1.44 32.38 15.73
C LEU A 195 2.87 32.15 15.21
N ALA A 196 3.24 32.78 14.11
CA ALA A 196 4.58 32.64 13.54
C ALA A 196 5.67 33.19 14.49
N SER A 197 5.44 34.34 15.13
CA SER A 197 6.34 34.89 16.16
C SER A 197 6.50 33.92 17.33
N ARG A 198 5.41 33.29 17.80
CA ARG A 198 5.48 32.31 18.89
C ARG A 198 6.23 31.05 18.47
N ILE A 199 5.96 30.50 17.28
CA ILE A 199 6.74 29.37 16.74
C ILE A 199 8.21 29.74 16.75
N GLY A 200 8.53 30.97 16.34
CA GLY A 200 9.90 31.44 16.35
C GLY A 200 10.56 31.52 17.72
N GLN A 201 9.84 32.00 18.73
CA GLN A 201 10.30 32.01 20.13
C GLN A 201 10.53 30.58 20.65
N VAL A 202 9.64 29.64 20.31
CA VAL A 202 9.78 28.23 20.70
C VAL A 202 11.02 27.61 20.04
N LEU A 203 11.25 27.88 18.75
CA LEU A 203 12.43 27.39 18.03
C LEU A 203 13.73 28.01 18.57
N ALA A 204 13.72 29.28 18.97
CA ALA A 204 14.88 29.99 19.50
C ALA A 204 15.20 29.66 20.97
N GLY A 205 14.27 29.03 21.70
CA GLY A 205 14.48 28.63 23.09
C GLY A 205 15.63 27.64 23.24
N ALA A 206 16.51 27.87 24.21
CA ALA A 206 17.59 26.94 24.55
C ALA A 206 16.99 25.67 25.17
N GLY A 207 16.63 24.69 24.34
CA GLY A 207 16.01 23.46 24.81
C GLY A 207 15.17 22.70 23.80
N PHE A 208 15.07 23.14 22.53
CA PHE A 208 14.25 22.50 21.51
C PHE A 208 14.60 21.01 21.34
N ALA A 209 13.84 20.15 22.01
CA ALA A 209 13.98 18.71 21.96
C ALA A 209 13.17 18.16 20.79
N ALA A 210 13.39 16.88 20.47
CA ALA A 210 12.57 16.19 19.46
C ALA A 210 11.06 16.20 19.79
N ALA A 211 10.68 16.31 21.08
CA ALA A 211 9.30 16.46 21.50
C ALA A 211 8.71 17.82 21.07
N ASP A 212 9.49 18.90 21.16
CA ASP A 212 9.06 20.24 20.75
C ASP A 212 8.86 20.32 19.24
N ARG A 213 9.68 19.60 18.47
CA ARG A 213 9.49 19.46 17.01
C ARG A 213 8.12 18.90 16.66
N ARG A 214 7.72 17.78 17.25
CA ARG A 214 6.41 17.17 16.98
C ARG A 214 5.25 18.11 17.33
N LEU A 215 5.39 18.87 18.42
CA LEU A 215 4.39 19.86 18.81
C LEU A 215 4.26 20.97 17.76
N VAL A 216 5.38 21.49 17.23
CA VAL A 216 5.34 22.49 16.16
C VAL A 216 4.77 21.92 14.87
N GLU A 217 5.08 20.66 14.52
CA GLU A 217 4.47 19.97 13.39
C GLU A 217 2.95 19.87 13.54
N HIS A 218 2.45 19.52 14.73
CA HIS A 218 1.02 19.46 15.03
C HIS A 218 0.34 20.83 14.92
N VAL A 219 1.00 21.90 15.36
CA VAL A 219 0.51 23.28 15.23
C VAL A 219 0.32 23.64 13.76
N VAL A 220 1.31 23.35 12.92
CA VAL A 220 1.25 23.63 11.47
C VAL A 220 0.20 22.77 10.77
N ALA A 221 0.03 21.53 11.20
CA ALA A 221 -1.01 20.62 10.70
C ALA A 221 -2.43 20.98 11.18
N ARG A 222 -2.58 21.87 12.16
CA ARG A 222 -3.90 22.23 12.75
C ARG A 222 -4.28 23.70 12.60
N MET A 223 -3.35 24.59 12.25
CA MET A 223 -3.69 25.98 11.98
C MET A 223 -4.67 26.11 10.81
N PRO A 224 -5.54 27.13 10.77
CA PRO A 224 -6.37 27.42 9.60
C PRO A 224 -5.52 27.49 8.33
N SER A 225 -6.02 26.91 7.25
CA SER A 225 -5.35 26.94 5.94
C SER A 225 -5.12 28.39 5.45
N ALA A 226 -6.04 29.30 5.78
CA ALA A 226 -5.94 30.73 5.49
C ALA A 226 -4.71 31.40 6.14
N SER A 227 -4.14 30.82 7.19
CA SER A 227 -2.96 31.33 7.88
C SER A 227 -1.64 30.92 7.19
N LEU A 228 -1.64 29.85 6.39
CA LEU A 228 -0.42 29.31 5.77
C LEU A 228 0.34 30.32 4.89
N PRO A 229 -0.32 31.12 4.02
CA PRO A 229 0.38 32.08 3.17
C PRO A 229 1.17 33.15 3.94
N ALA A 230 0.74 33.50 5.16
CA ALA A 230 1.44 34.44 6.02
C ALA A 230 2.58 33.76 6.82
N VAL A 231 2.36 32.53 7.27
CA VAL A 231 3.32 31.80 8.12
C VAL A 231 4.52 31.29 7.33
N VAL A 232 4.33 30.82 6.09
CA VAL A 232 5.41 30.23 5.26
C VAL A 232 6.59 31.21 5.05
N PRO A 233 6.40 32.45 4.58
CA PRO A 233 7.51 33.39 4.39
C PRO A 233 8.27 33.73 5.67
N MET A 234 7.56 33.75 6.81
CA MET A 234 8.19 33.99 8.11
C MET A 234 9.09 32.81 8.48
N LEU A 235 8.61 31.58 8.37
CA LEU A 235 9.43 30.39 8.62
C LEU A 235 10.65 30.31 7.69
N ASP A 236 10.51 30.74 6.44
CA ASP A 236 11.64 30.81 5.49
C ASP A 236 12.67 31.87 5.90
N SER A 237 12.23 33.03 6.39
CA SER A 237 13.14 34.02 6.96
C SER A 237 13.89 33.48 8.18
N MET A 238 13.23 32.63 8.99
CA MET A 238 13.84 32.00 10.16
C MET A 238 14.79 30.86 9.79
N ALA A 239 14.54 30.18 8.66
CA ALA A 239 15.42 29.14 8.13
C ALA A 239 16.82 29.68 7.77
N ALA A 240 16.95 30.98 7.53
CA ALA A 240 18.22 31.66 7.29
C ALA A 240 19.04 31.93 8.58
N ASP A 241 18.44 31.81 9.77
CA ASP A 241 19.13 32.01 11.06
C ASP A 241 20.01 30.79 11.38
N GLN A 242 21.30 31.01 11.67
CA GLN A 242 22.25 29.95 11.98
C GLN A 242 21.91 29.12 13.24
N ARG A 243 21.15 29.68 14.18
CA ARG A 243 20.83 29.02 15.46
C ARG A 243 19.68 28.03 15.35
N ILE A 244 18.70 28.35 14.51
CA ILE A 244 17.41 27.63 14.43
C ILE A 244 17.08 27.15 13.01
N GLY A 245 17.95 27.46 12.03
CA GLY A 245 17.65 27.36 10.62
C GLY A 245 17.24 25.97 10.17
N ALA A 246 17.88 24.92 10.70
CA ALA A 246 17.54 23.54 10.36
C ALA A 246 16.11 23.16 10.80
N ALA A 247 15.72 23.51 12.03
CA ALA A 247 14.38 23.23 12.55
C ALA A 247 13.34 24.10 11.83
N ALA A 248 13.61 25.38 11.63
CA ALA A 248 12.75 26.28 10.88
C ALA A 248 12.54 25.81 9.42
N ALA A 249 13.59 25.34 8.74
CA ALA A 249 13.51 24.83 7.37
C ALA A 249 12.61 23.59 7.25
N ILE A 250 12.70 22.66 8.21
CA ILE A 250 11.83 21.47 8.31
C ILE A 250 10.37 21.89 8.47
N ILE A 251 10.09 22.85 9.36
CA ILE A 251 8.73 23.32 9.61
C ILE A 251 8.19 24.14 8.43
N ALA A 252 9.03 24.94 7.77
CA ALA A 252 8.71 25.63 6.54
C ALA A 252 8.35 24.65 5.41
N ASP A 253 9.08 23.54 5.31
CA ASP A 253 8.80 22.49 4.33
C ASP A 253 7.44 21.84 4.57
N LEU A 254 7.11 21.50 5.82
CA LEU A 254 5.77 21.01 6.17
C LEU A 254 4.67 22.01 5.80
N ALA A 255 4.85 23.30 6.12
CA ALA A 255 3.88 24.34 5.83
C ALA A 255 3.68 24.55 4.31
N ARG A 256 4.77 24.55 3.53
CA ARG A 256 4.71 24.56 2.05
C ARG A 256 4.02 23.32 1.52
N ARG A 257 4.34 22.15 2.06
CA ARG A 257 3.73 20.89 1.63
C ARG A 257 2.24 20.91 1.83
N ARG A 258 1.78 21.38 3.00
CA ARG A 258 0.36 21.53 3.31
C ARG A 258 -0.33 22.54 2.37
N LEU A 259 0.32 23.67 2.09
CA LEU A 259 -0.22 24.66 1.15
C LEU A 259 -0.34 24.09 -0.27
N ALA A 260 0.71 23.43 -0.77
CA ALA A 260 0.71 22.79 -2.09
C ALA A 260 -0.31 21.64 -2.18
N MET A 261 -0.47 20.87 -1.11
CA MET A 261 -1.49 19.84 -0.99
C MET A 261 -2.89 20.43 -1.16
N LEU A 262 -3.23 21.51 -0.44
CA LEU A 262 -4.54 22.13 -0.53
C LEU A 262 -4.79 22.75 -1.92
N ALA A 263 -3.79 23.45 -2.47
CA ALA A 263 -3.86 24.01 -3.81
C ALA A 263 -4.04 22.94 -4.90
N SER A 264 -3.50 21.74 -4.72
CA SER A 264 -3.63 20.65 -5.70
C SER A 264 -5.06 20.15 -5.92
N PHE A 265 -6.00 20.51 -5.03
CA PHE A 265 -7.43 20.25 -5.21
C PHE A 265 -8.16 21.36 -5.99
N GLU A 266 -7.49 22.46 -6.30
CA GLU A 266 -8.06 23.62 -7.00
C GLU A 266 -7.66 23.67 -8.48
N GLU A 267 -6.57 22.99 -8.88
CA GLU A 267 -5.93 23.10 -10.22
C GLU A 267 -6.78 22.60 -11.40
N ASP A 268 -7.82 21.80 -11.18
CA ASP A 268 -8.63 21.16 -12.25
C ASP A 268 -10.12 21.59 -12.26
N ARG A 269 -10.45 22.79 -11.75
CA ARG A 269 -11.82 23.34 -11.74
C ARG A 269 -12.11 24.33 -12.87
#